data_AF-T1B6Q4-F1
#
_entry.id   AF-T1B6Q4-F1
#
_cell.length_a   1.000
_cell.length_b   1.000
_cell.length_c   1.000
_cell.angle_alpha   90.00
_cell.angle_beta   90.00
_cell.angle_gamma   90.00
#
_symmetry.space_group_name_H-M   'P 1'
#
loop_
_entity.id
_entity.type
_entity.pdbx_description
1 polymer ?
#
loop_
_entity_poly.entity_id
_entity_poly.type
_entity_poly.pdbx_seq_one_letter_code
_entity_poly.pdbx_strand_id
1 'polypeptide(L)'
;MQNYTFYYAYRGFEADVNFNSRTKALANIYGISETRILDMQRAQHWISAQVSYSFHKGPLKGLTLIASGWNLGNEVQEEYQNNDPRQVIRWEQYGRTLNVGFSYQIE
;
A
#
# COMPACT_ATOMS: atom_id res chain seq x y z
N MET A 1 7.58 6.79 -10.55
CA MET A 1 7.09 6.19 -9.29
C MET A 1 8.15 6.45 -8.23
N GLN A 2 7.75 6.86 -7.03
CA GLN A 2 8.64 7.19 -5.92
C GLN A 2 8.25 6.34 -4.70
N ASN A 3 9.24 5.88 -3.94
CA ASN A 3 9.05 5.12 -2.72
C ASN A 3 10.00 5.67 -1.65
N TYR A 4 9.48 5.93 -0.46
CA TYR A 4 10.22 6.37 0.72
C TYR A 4 9.94 5.38 1.86
N THR A 5 11.00 4.80 2.41
CA THR A 5 10.93 3.86 3.51
C THR A 5 11.67 4.41 4.71
N PHE A 6 11.01 4.45 5.85
CA PHE A 6 11.61 4.71 7.15
C PHE A 6 11.61 3.42 7.96
N TYR A 7 12.77 3.02 8.46
CA TYR A 7 12.94 1.81 9.26
C TYR A 7 13.60 2.14 10.60
N TYR A 8 13.11 1.52 11.66
CA TYR A 8 13.66 1.63 13.00
C TYR A 8 13.67 0.25 13.66
N ALA A 9 14.78 -0.10 14.30
CA ALA A 9 14.89 -1.32 15.09
C ALA A 9 15.68 -1.08 16.36
N TYR A 10 15.14 -1.49 17.50
CA TYR A 10 15.80 -1.38 18.78
C TYR A 10 15.27 -2.36 19.82
N ARG A 11 16.17 -3.14 20.44
CA ARG A 11 15.87 -4.07 21.56
C ARG A 11 14.64 -4.95 21.33
N GLY A 12 14.50 -5.45 20.10
CA GLY A 12 13.42 -6.33 19.68
C GLY A 12 12.16 -5.63 19.19
N PHE A 13 12.05 -4.30 19.31
CA PHE A 13 11.09 -3.54 18.52
C PHE A 13 11.61 -3.34 17.11
N GLU A 14 10.75 -3.53 16.13
CA GLU A 14 10.99 -3.10 14.75
C GLU A 14 9.77 -2.32 14.26
N ALA A 15 10.00 -1.28 13.47
CA ALA A 15 8.95 -0.50 12.84
C ALA A 15 9.39 -0.04 11.45
N ASP A 16 8.49 -0.16 10.50
CA ASP A 16 8.65 0.36 9.15
C ASP A 16 7.45 1.21 8.73
N VAL A 17 7.73 2.27 7.98
CA VAL A 17 6.72 3.08 7.31
C VAL A 17 7.15 3.27 5.87
N ASN A 18 6.27 2.94 4.95
CA ASN A 18 6.48 3.03 3.52
C ASN A 18 5.48 4.01 2.92
N PHE A 19 6.00 5.05 2.27
CA PHE A 19 5.23 6.01 1.49
C PHE A 19 5.52 5.80 0.01
N ASN A 20 4.48 5.47 -0.76
CA ASN A 20 4.59 5.25 -2.19
C ASN A 20 3.79 6.32 -2.93
N SER A 21 4.36 6.86 -4.01
CA SER A 21 3.70 7.81 -4.89
C SER A 21 3.88 7.40 -6.35
N ARG A 22 2.75 7.36 -7.06
CA ARG A 22 2.67 7.05 -8.49
C ARG A 22 2.18 8.30 -9.22
N THR A 23 3.02 8.80 -10.12
CA THR A 23 2.64 9.87 -11.04
C THR A 23 1.58 9.37 -12.02
N LYS A 24 0.77 10.30 -12.53
CA LYS A 24 -0.19 10.05 -13.60
C LYS A 24 0.45 9.29 -14.76
N ALA A 25 -0.23 8.26 -15.23
CA ALA A 25 0.23 7.43 -16.35
C ALA A 25 -0.86 7.35 -17.43
N LEU A 26 -0.42 7.37 -18.69
CA LEU A 26 -1.27 7.07 -19.84
C LEU A 26 -1.45 5.55 -19.93
N ALA A 27 -2.68 5.09 -19.79
CA ALA A 27 -3.06 3.73 -20.14
C ALA A 27 -3.71 3.78 -21.54
N ASN A 28 -3.05 3.20 -22.54
CA ASN A 28 -3.71 2.98 -23.84
C ASN A 28 -4.51 1.68 -23.72
N ILE A 29 -5.84 1.76 -23.84
CA ILE A 29 -6.70 0.58 -23.94
C ILE A 29 -7.46 0.67 -25.27
N TYR A 30 -7.36 -0.39 -26.05
CA TYR A 30 -8.09 -0.54 -27.31
C TYR A 30 -9.58 -0.77 -26.99
N GLY A 31 -10.47 0.03 -27.59
CA GLY A 31 -11.89 -0.26 -27.55
C GLY A 31 -12.24 -1.53 -28.33
N ILE A 32 -13.40 -2.13 -28.02
CA ILE A 32 -14.01 -3.27 -28.73
C ILE A 32 -14.39 -2.96 -30.20
N SER A 33 -14.22 -1.70 -30.62
CA SER A 33 -14.20 -1.24 -32.01
C SER A 33 -12.99 -0.32 -32.12
N GLU A 34 -12.31 -0.25 -33.28
CA GLU A 34 -11.02 0.43 -33.55
C GLU A 34 -10.88 1.91 -33.08
N THR A 35 -11.85 2.46 -32.36
CA THR A 35 -11.79 3.74 -31.66
C THR A 35 -10.78 3.68 -30.51
N ARG A 36 -9.75 4.53 -30.59
CA ARG A 36 -8.76 4.72 -29.54
C ARG A 36 -9.36 5.54 -28.39
N ILE A 37 -9.48 4.93 -27.21
CA ILE A 37 -9.85 5.64 -25.99
C ILE A 37 -8.55 5.86 -25.19
N LEU A 38 -8.27 7.13 -24.86
CA LEU A 38 -7.16 7.50 -23.98
C LEU A 38 -7.66 7.42 -22.54
N ASP A 39 -7.15 6.43 -21.80
CA ASP A 39 -7.38 6.30 -20.36
C ASP A 39 -6.20 6.92 -19.59
N MET A 40 -6.51 7.62 -18.53
CA MET A 40 -5.55 8.27 -17.65
C MET A 40 -5.78 7.82 -16.22
N GLN A 41 -4.76 7.19 -15.64
CA GLN A 41 -4.74 6.90 -14.22
C GLN A 41 -4.37 8.16 -13.45
N ARG A 42 -5.19 8.55 -12.47
CA ARG A 42 -4.88 9.67 -11.58
C ARG A 42 -3.58 9.41 -10.81
N ALA A 43 -2.85 10.47 -10.49
CA ALA A 43 -1.73 10.36 -9.56
C ALA A 43 -2.24 9.85 -8.20
N GLN A 44 -1.55 8.88 -7.63
CA GLN A 44 -1.95 8.19 -6.41
C GLN A 44 -0.80 8.13 -5.43
N HIS A 45 -1.12 8.13 -4.15
CA HIS A 45 -0.15 7.91 -3.10
C HIS A 45 -0.74 7.04 -2.01
N TRP A 46 0.04 6.09 -1.49
CA TRP A 46 -0.42 5.25 -0.39
C TRP A 46 0.66 5.08 0.67
N ILE A 47 0.19 4.92 1.90
CA ILE A 47 1.00 4.75 3.10
C ILE A 47 0.74 3.36 3.63
N SER A 48 1.79 2.61 3.92
CA SER A 48 1.72 1.39 4.73
C SER A 48 2.70 1.49 5.89
N ALA A 49 2.37 0.82 6.98
CA ALA A 49 3.24 0.76 8.15
C ALA A 49 3.14 -0.60 8.81
N GLN A 50 4.21 -1.04 9.46
CA GLN A 50 4.22 -2.19 10.32
C GLN A 50 5.07 -1.92 11.56
N VAL A 51 4.66 -2.51 12.66
CA VAL A 51 5.39 -2.54 13.91
C VAL A 51 5.39 -3.97 14.44
N SER A 52 6.52 -4.41 14.96
CA SER A 52 6.66 -5.71 15.57
C SER A 52 7.47 -5.65 16.86
N TYR A 53 7.25 -6.64 17.72
CA TYR A 53 8.06 -6.85 18.91
C TYR A 53 8.40 -8.31 19.08
N SER A 54 9.71 -8.60 19.12
CA SER A 54 10.26 -9.94 19.27
C SER A 54 10.80 -10.15 20.69
N PHE A 55 10.30 -11.19 21.35
CA PHE A 55 10.72 -11.62 22.67
C PHE A 55 12.01 -12.44 22.56
N HIS A 56 13.12 -11.87 23.02
CA HIS A 56 14.44 -12.50 22.92
C HIS A 56 14.83 -13.32 24.17
N LYS A 57 14.12 -13.14 25.28
CA LYS A 57 14.42 -13.75 26.59
C LYS A 57 13.12 -14.04 27.35
N GLY A 58 13.23 -14.91 28.35
CA GLY A 58 12.11 -15.25 29.24
C GLY A 58 11.16 -16.30 28.64
N PRO A 59 9.99 -16.49 29.25
CA PRO A 59 9.07 -17.58 28.90
C PRO A 59 8.45 -17.47 27.51
N LEU A 60 8.49 -16.27 26.91
CA LEU A 60 7.98 -16.01 25.56
C LEU A 60 9.08 -15.95 24.51
N LYS A 61 10.32 -16.39 24.83
CA LYS A 61 11.44 -16.38 23.89
C LYS A 61 11.01 -17.04 22.56
N GLY A 62 11.24 -16.34 21.45
CA GLY A 62 10.89 -16.82 20.12
C GLY A 62 9.52 -16.35 19.61
N LEU A 63 8.69 -15.74 20.46
CA LEU A 63 7.45 -15.07 20.05
C LEU A 63 7.75 -13.70 19.43
N THR A 64 7.06 -13.37 18.35
CA THR A 64 7.02 -12.04 17.76
C THR A 64 5.58 -11.62 17.55
N LEU A 65 5.21 -10.44 18.06
CA LEU A 65 3.91 -9.82 17.82
C LEU A 65 4.05 -8.84 16.67
N ILE A 66 3.05 -8.77 15.79
CA ILE A 66 3.08 -7.95 14.58
C ILE A 66 1.75 -7.21 14.45
N ALA A 67 1.81 -5.92 14.17
CA ALA A 67 0.68 -5.14 13.71
C ALA A 67 1.09 -4.43 12.41
N SER A 68 0.25 -4.51 11.39
CA SER A 68 0.51 -3.89 10.09
C SER A 68 -0.73 -3.21 9.53
N GLY A 69 -0.50 -2.24 8.66
CA GLY A 69 -1.54 -1.49 8.00
C GLY A 69 -1.17 -1.18 6.56
N TRP A 70 -2.14 -1.34 5.67
CA TRP A 70 -2.00 -1.00 4.26
C TRP A 70 -3.04 0.05 3.86
N ASN A 71 -2.63 0.94 2.93
CA ASN A 71 -3.41 2.09 2.50
C ASN A 71 -3.96 2.93 3.68
N LEU A 72 -3.07 3.30 4.61
CA LEU A 72 -3.41 4.03 5.83
C LEU A 72 -4.02 5.42 5.56
N GLY A 73 -3.70 6.00 4.41
CA GLY A 73 -4.30 7.26 3.92
C GLY A 73 -5.68 7.08 3.27
N ASN A 74 -6.16 5.85 3.08
CA ASN A 74 -7.42 5.52 2.41
C ASN A 74 -7.51 6.16 1.00
N GLU A 75 -6.43 6.05 0.24
CA GLU A 75 -6.35 6.54 -1.13
C GLU A 75 -7.26 5.71 -2.04
N VAL A 76 -7.92 6.40 -2.96
CA VAL A 76 -8.80 5.81 -3.98
C VAL A 76 -8.05 5.73 -5.31
N GLN A 77 -8.23 4.62 -6.01
CA GLN A 77 -7.76 4.46 -7.38
C GLN A 77 -8.84 4.94 -8.36
N GLU A 78 -8.52 6.02 -9.09
CA GLU A 78 -9.41 6.62 -10.08
C GLU A 78 -8.76 6.66 -11.47
N GLU A 79 -9.56 6.31 -12.48
CA GLU A 79 -9.19 6.35 -13.89
C GLU A 79 -10.24 7.11 -14.69
N TYR A 80 -9.79 7.90 -15.66
CA TYR A 80 -10.63 8.83 -16.38
C TYR A 80 -10.24 8.97 -17.85
N GLN A 81 -11.23 9.20 -18.72
CA GLN A 81 -11.02 9.32 -20.17
C GLN A 81 -10.67 10.74 -20.61
N ASN A 82 -10.04 10.85 -21.79
CA ASN A 82 -9.88 12.11 -22.54
C ASN A 82 -9.18 13.24 -21.77
N ASN A 83 -8.38 12.89 -20.75
CA ASN A 83 -7.79 13.85 -19.82
C ASN A 83 -8.81 14.70 -19.04
N ASP A 84 -10.09 14.31 -19.02
CA ASP A 84 -11.14 14.97 -18.29
C ASP A 84 -11.43 14.20 -16.98
N PRO A 85 -11.02 14.72 -15.80
CA PRO A 85 -11.22 14.04 -14.52
C PRO A 85 -12.71 13.87 -14.14
N ARG A 86 -13.64 14.47 -14.89
CA ARG A 86 -15.08 14.26 -14.73
C ARG A 86 -15.58 13.00 -15.42
N GLN A 87 -14.81 12.48 -16.38
CA GLN A 87 -15.14 11.27 -17.14
C GLN A 87 -14.54 10.03 -16.47
N VAL A 88 -14.92 9.79 -15.21
CA VAL A 88 -14.44 8.64 -14.44
C VAL A 88 -15.01 7.35 -15.04
N ILE A 89 -14.12 6.45 -15.45
CA ILE A 89 -14.47 5.13 -16.00
C ILE A 89 -14.25 4.02 -14.99
N ARG A 90 -13.31 4.21 -14.07
CA ARG A 90 -13.03 3.26 -13.00
C ARG A 90 -12.79 3.99 -11.70
N TRP A 91 -13.52 3.56 -10.68
CA TRP A 91 -13.42 4.07 -9.31
C TRP A 91 -13.32 2.86 -8.39
N GLU A 92 -12.15 2.69 -7.78
CA GLU A 92 -11.85 1.54 -6.92
C GLU A 92 -11.30 2.05 -5.59
N GLN A 93 -12.06 1.83 -4.53
CA GLN A 93 -11.60 2.07 -3.16
C GLN A 93 -11.30 0.71 -2.51
N TYR A 94 -10.03 0.34 -2.48
CA TYR A 94 -9.57 -0.85 -1.76
C TYR A 94 -9.63 -0.67 -0.22
N GLY A 95 -9.93 0.53 0.25
CA GLY A 95 -10.07 0.85 1.66
C GLY A 95 -8.75 0.72 2.41
N ARG A 96 -8.84 0.74 3.74
CA ARG A 96 -7.69 0.62 4.64
C ARG A 96 -7.73 -0.72 5.34
N THR A 97 -6.65 -1.48 5.24
CA THR A 97 -6.53 -2.82 5.83
C THR A 97 -5.65 -2.75 7.07
N LEU A 98 -6.11 -3.33 8.17
CA LEU A 98 -5.34 -3.48 9.41
C LEU A 98 -5.22 -4.96 9.73
N ASN A 99 -3.99 -5.42 9.93
CA ASN A 99 -3.71 -6.80 10.30
C ASN A 99 -2.99 -6.81 11.65
N VAL A 100 -3.35 -7.79 12.48
CA VAL A 100 -2.61 -8.14 13.69
C VAL A 100 -2.29 -9.62 13.64
N GLY A 101 -1.12 -9.99 14.11
CA GLY A 101 -0.66 -11.36 14.05
C GLY A 101 0.48 -11.61 15.01
N PHE A 102 0.90 -12.86 15.05
CA PHE A 102 2.07 -13.28 15.78
C PHE A 102 2.78 -14.37 15.00
N SER A 103 4.07 -14.52 15.24
CA SER A 103 4.88 -15.65 14.79
C SER A 103 5.64 -16.22 15.98
N TYR A 104 5.90 -17.52 15.95
CA TYR A 104 6.68 -18.18 16.99
C TYR A 104 7.75 -19.06 16.34
N GLN A 105 9.00 -18.84 16.72
CA GLN A 105 10.13 -19.66 16.30
C GLN A 105 10.38 -20.76 17.32
N ILE A 106 10.25 -22.02 16.89
CA ILE A 106 10.60 -23.20 17.67
C ILE A 106 12.06 -23.54 17.35
N GLU A 107 12.93 -23.50 18.36
CA GLU A 107 14.32 -24.00 18.28
C GLU A 107 14.34 -25.55 18.25
#